data_AF-A0A0V0R6Z4-F1
#
_entry.id   AF-A0A0V0R6Z4-F1
#
_cell.length_a   1.000
_cell.length_b   1.000
_cell.length_c   1.000
_cell.angle_alpha   90.00
_cell.angle_beta   90.00
_cell.angle_gamma   90.00
#
_symmetry.space_group_name_H-M   'P 1'
#
loop_
_entity.id
_entity.type
_entity.pdbx_description
1 polymer ?
#
loop_
_entity_poly.entity_id
_entity_poly.type
_entity_poly.pdbx_seq_one_letter_code
_entity_poly.pdbx_strand_id
1 'polypeptide(L)'
;MEPTKKVKTSEQNKGEVQALAPIQTEKIDENQLIEEYKQLITYKQNYLKLQTIIKLEQDKSQLEELQNMEREINQAIMQQEETIKQSQNNDYFKYNTDILQEEHVGRLAKVQYQQDNKWYHAVILQLDQHQQQADIQFIGYKDILNVHSIYVKLMKKPDYTYFQEGTQCECIYSDDGRYHPCVIEKVLDNEKYIVKYDKKEIKEQVTLCHLRESKKNTNQGQKKRTFEDLTEFKVPENLKILPNDNEKQKSQKKNKIKALKQQFKQAVLEKEAQEKQNKWNNFKKQKKQNNNSIFSTTDRVGSKVGVMNSGKGMTGFGIKDRLKLEDNSHLSRQF
;
A
#
# COMPACT_ATOMS: atom_id res chain seq x y z
N MET A 1 -68.58 -23.76 -25.66
CA MET A 1 -67.12 -23.61 -25.52
C MET A 1 -66.82 -22.12 -25.64
N GLU A 2 -66.40 -21.48 -24.56
CA GLU A 2 -65.36 -20.43 -24.56
C GLU A 2 -65.19 -19.85 -23.12
N PRO A 3 -63.98 -19.88 -22.55
CA PRO A 3 -63.72 -19.47 -21.17
C PRO A 3 -62.96 -18.13 -21.04
N THR A 4 -63.39 -17.37 -20.02
CA THR A 4 -62.65 -16.54 -19.03
C THR A 4 -61.37 -15.76 -19.42
N LYS A 5 -61.40 -14.43 -19.18
CA LYS A 5 -60.24 -13.57 -18.81
C LYS A 5 -60.69 -12.55 -17.76
N LYS A 6 -60.26 -12.71 -16.49
CA LYS A 6 -59.08 -12.12 -15.82
C LYS A 6 -59.23 -10.63 -15.46
N VAL A 7 -59.60 -10.44 -14.20
CA VAL A 7 -59.50 -9.21 -13.39
C VAL A 7 -58.03 -8.80 -13.25
N LYS A 8 -57.72 -7.50 -13.44
CA LYS A 8 -56.43 -6.89 -13.11
C LYS A 8 -56.54 -6.15 -11.77
N THR A 9 -55.59 -6.47 -10.90
CA THR A 9 -55.41 -6.02 -9.53
C THR A 9 -54.79 -4.63 -9.46
N SER A 10 -55.13 -3.94 -8.38
CA SER A 10 -54.81 -2.59 -7.95
C SER A 10 -53.34 -2.33 -7.58
N GLU A 11 -52.99 -1.05 -7.67
CA GLU A 11 -51.81 -0.36 -7.17
C GLU A 11 -51.57 -0.56 -5.66
N GLN A 12 -50.30 -0.51 -5.22
CA GLN A 12 -49.88 0.23 -4.02
C GLN A 12 -48.35 0.29 -3.82
N ASN A 13 -47.92 1.47 -3.35
CA ASN A 13 -46.72 1.81 -2.58
C ASN A 13 -45.33 1.83 -3.24
N LYS A 14 -45.00 2.97 -3.84
CA LYS A 14 -43.64 3.50 -3.89
C LYS A 14 -43.38 4.31 -2.61
N GLY A 15 -42.53 3.79 -1.74
CA GLY A 15 -42.02 4.50 -0.58
C GLY A 15 -41.12 5.66 -1.01
N GLU A 16 -41.46 6.85 -0.53
CA GLU A 16 -40.71 8.08 -0.68
C GLU A 16 -39.46 8.00 0.19
N VAL A 17 -38.30 7.81 -0.45
CA VAL A 17 -37.00 7.86 0.23
C VAL A 17 -36.67 9.33 0.44
N GLN A 18 -36.91 9.83 1.65
CA GLN A 18 -36.45 11.16 2.07
C GLN A 18 -34.93 11.21 1.94
N ALA A 19 -34.46 12.04 0.99
CA ALA A 19 -33.06 12.35 0.81
C ALA A 19 -32.57 13.07 2.08
N LEU A 20 -31.71 12.41 2.84
CA LEU A 20 -30.97 13.01 3.95
C LEU A 20 -30.20 14.22 3.40
N ALA A 21 -30.49 15.40 3.95
CA ALA A 21 -29.80 16.63 3.60
C ALA A 21 -28.27 16.46 3.79
N PRO A 22 -27.45 17.02 2.90
CA PRO A 22 -26.00 16.97 3.05
C PRO A 22 -25.60 17.67 4.35
N ILE A 23 -24.90 16.93 5.22
CA ILE A 23 -24.27 17.45 6.44
C ILE A 23 -23.32 18.56 5.99
N GLN A 24 -23.65 19.79 6.37
CA GLN A 24 -22.77 20.93 6.16
C GLN A 24 -21.54 20.72 7.04
N THR A 25 -20.41 20.33 6.45
CA THR A 25 -19.13 20.31 7.17
C THR A 25 -18.73 21.75 7.45
N GLU A 26 -19.00 22.21 8.67
CA GLU A 26 -18.48 23.48 9.18
C GLU A 26 -16.96 23.49 8.96
N LYS A 27 -16.48 24.52 8.28
CA LYS A 27 -15.05 24.69 8.03
C LYS A 27 -14.40 25.05 9.36
N ILE A 28 -13.65 24.11 9.93
CA ILE A 28 -12.84 24.32 11.13
C ILE A 28 -11.90 25.51 10.90
N ASP A 29 -11.90 26.47 11.84
CA ASP A 29 -10.95 27.58 11.83
C ASP A 29 -9.55 27.04 12.16
N GLU A 30 -8.70 26.92 11.14
CA GLU A 30 -7.36 26.34 11.29
C GLU A 30 -6.49 27.13 12.26
N ASN A 31 -6.71 28.44 12.42
CA ASN A 31 -5.92 29.27 13.32
C ASN A 31 -6.23 28.97 14.79
N GLN A 32 -7.51 28.83 15.13
CA GLN A 32 -7.93 28.45 16.48
C GLN A 32 -7.36 27.08 16.86
N LEU A 33 -7.44 26.13 15.91
CA LEU A 33 -6.86 24.82 16.09
C LEU A 33 -5.35 24.89 16.34
N ILE A 34 -4.61 25.72 15.60
CA ILE A 34 -3.16 25.88 15.82
C ILE A 34 -2.86 26.37 17.25
N GLU A 35 -3.64 27.32 17.77
CA GLU A 35 -3.47 27.81 19.15
C GLU A 35 -3.76 26.72 20.20
N GLU A 36 -4.77 25.87 19.99
CA GLU A 36 -5.05 24.72 20.86
C GLU A 36 -3.84 23.76 20.94
N TYR A 37 -3.15 23.53 19.81
CA TYR A 37 -1.93 22.70 19.79
C TYR A 37 -0.76 23.37 20.51
N LYS A 38 -0.59 24.70 20.38
CA LYS A 38 0.45 25.44 21.11
C LYS A 38 0.24 25.37 22.62
N GLN A 39 -1.02 25.51 23.04
CA GLN A 39 -1.40 25.36 24.45
C GLN A 39 -1.10 23.95 24.96
N LEU A 40 -1.43 22.91 24.18
CA LEU A 40 -1.10 21.52 24.51
C LEU A 40 0.41 21.32 24.70
N ILE A 41 1.23 21.85 23.80
CA ILE A 41 2.70 21.76 23.90
C ILE A 41 3.20 22.48 25.17
N THR A 42 2.62 23.64 25.50
CA THR A 42 2.97 24.39 26.71
C THR A 42 2.68 23.56 27.97
N TYR A 43 1.52 22.90 28.05
CA TYR A 43 1.21 22.00 29.16
C TYR A 43 2.18 20.83 29.26
N LYS A 44 2.51 20.19 28.13
CA LYS A 44 3.49 19.10 28.10
C LYS A 44 4.90 19.57 28.52
N GLN A 45 5.30 20.78 28.13
CA GLN A 45 6.57 21.37 28.57
C GLN A 45 6.60 21.63 30.08
N ASN A 46 5.51 22.17 30.63
CA ASN A 46 5.38 22.37 32.08
C ASN A 46 5.40 21.04 32.84
N TYR A 47 4.75 20.02 32.29
CA TYR A 47 4.80 18.66 32.82
C TYR A 47 6.23 18.11 32.88
N LEU A 48 7.01 18.24 31.81
CA LEU A 48 8.41 17.79 31.77
C LEU A 48 9.29 18.54 32.78
N LYS A 49 9.10 19.86 32.90
CA LYS A 49 9.81 20.69 33.90
C LYS A 49 9.47 20.21 35.31
N LEU A 50 8.20 19.97 35.60
CA LEU A 50 7.73 19.49 36.89
C LEU A 50 8.31 18.11 37.24
N GLN A 51 8.33 17.17 36.28
CA GLN A 51 8.98 15.87 36.46
C GLN A 51 10.47 15.98 36.77
N THR A 52 11.15 16.96 36.18
CA THR A 52 12.57 17.22 36.45
C THR A 52 12.76 17.74 37.88
N ILE A 53 11.90 18.65 38.33
CA ILE A 53 11.92 19.17 39.71
C ILE A 53 11.65 18.04 40.71
N ILE A 54 10.61 17.24 40.50
CA ILE A 54 10.25 16.09 41.35
C ILE A 54 11.43 15.13 41.54
N LYS A 55 12.24 14.90 40.49
CA LYS A 55 13.42 14.02 40.57
C LYS A 55 14.56 14.60 41.41
N LEU A 56 14.67 15.91 41.50
CA LEU A 56 15.72 16.61 42.23
C LEU A 56 15.31 16.92 43.68
N GLU A 57 14.01 16.99 43.94
CA GLU A 57 13.46 17.39 45.24
C GLU A 57 13.72 16.35 46.33
N GLN A 58 14.11 16.83 47.51
CA GLN A 58 14.42 15.98 48.67
C GLN A 58 13.38 16.12 49.79
N ASP A 59 12.70 17.27 49.85
CA ASP A 59 11.71 17.55 50.89
C ASP A 59 10.36 16.87 50.62
N LYS A 60 9.92 16.03 51.57
CA LYS A 60 8.70 15.22 51.43
C LYS A 60 7.41 16.05 51.29
N SER A 61 7.32 17.18 51.98
CA SER A 61 6.13 18.05 51.93
C SER A 61 5.97 18.68 50.55
N GLN A 62 7.06 19.22 50.00
CA GLN A 62 7.06 19.82 48.66
C GLN A 62 6.85 18.76 47.58
N LEU A 63 7.38 17.55 47.78
CA LEU A 63 7.18 16.44 46.86
C LEU A 63 5.69 16.07 46.70
N GLU A 64 4.91 16.07 47.79
CA GLU A 64 3.47 15.80 47.73
C GLU A 64 2.71 16.90 46.94
N GLU A 65 3.06 18.17 47.15
CA GLU A 65 2.50 19.30 46.39
C GLU A 65 2.85 19.21 44.90
N LEU A 66 4.10 18.88 44.56
CA LEU A 66 4.55 18.68 43.18
C LEU A 66 3.83 17.51 42.50
N GLN A 67 3.59 16.41 43.22
CA GLN A 67 2.81 15.28 42.71
C GLN A 67 1.34 15.62 42.47
N ASN A 68 0.75 16.50 43.30
CA ASN A 68 -0.60 17.00 43.07
C ASN A 68 -0.66 17.84 41.78
N MET A 69 0.28 18.78 41.62
CA MET A 69 0.41 19.56 40.39
C MET A 69 0.66 18.67 39.16
N GLU A 70 1.42 17.57 39.30
CA GLU A 70 1.67 16.62 38.22
C GLU A 70 0.36 15.98 37.73
N ARG A 71 -0.51 15.58 38.66
CA ARG A 71 -1.82 15.02 38.34
C ARG A 71 -2.73 16.05 37.67
N GLU A 72 -2.75 17.28 38.17
CA GLU A 72 -3.56 18.37 37.60
C GLU A 72 -3.12 18.72 36.16
N ILE A 73 -1.81 18.87 35.92
CA ILE A 73 -1.29 19.14 34.58
C ILE A 73 -1.59 17.97 33.63
N ASN A 74 -1.42 16.72 34.08
CA ASN A 74 -1.73 15.56 33.25
C ASN A 74 -3.23 15.50 32.89
N GLN A 75 -4.12 15.83 33.84
CA GLN A 75 -5.55 15.95 33.58
C GLN A 75 -5.85 17.06 32.56
N ALA A 76 -5.18 18.23 32.66
CA ALA A 76 -5.32 19.32 31.70
C ALA A 76 -4.83 18.92 30.30
N ILE A 77 -3.72 18.17 30.20
CA ILE A 77 -3.23 17.61 28.92
C ILE A 77 -4.29 16.68 28.31
N MET A 78 -4.85 15.76 29.10
CA MET A 78 -5.87 14.83 28.61
C MET A 78 -7.12 15.56 28.11
N GLN A 79 -7.60 16.56 28.86
CA GLN A 79 -8.75 17.39 28.46
C GLN A 79 -8.46 18.15 27.15
N GLN A 80 -7.29 18.77 27.05
CA GLN A 80 -6.90 19.52 25.84
C GLN A 80 -6.79 18.59 24.62
N GLU A 81 -6.24 17.39 24.78
CA GLU A 81 -6.19 16.38 23.70
C GLU A 81 -7.58 15.95 23.25
N GLU A 82 -8.54 15.83 24.16
CA GLU A 82 -9.93 15.52 23.83
C GLU A 82 -10.62 16.68 23.10
N THR A 83 -10.44 17.91 23.56
CA THR A 83 -10.94 19.12 22.89
C THR A 83 -10.46 19.20 21.45
N ILE A 84 -9.17 18.97 21.21
CA ILE A 84 -8.59 18.95 19.85
C ILE A 84 -9.21 17.84 18.99
N LYS A 85 -9.42 16.65 19.54
CA LYS A 85 -10.05 15.55 18.78
C LYS A 85 -11.50 15.86 18.41
N GLN A 86 -12.23 16.46 19.35
CA GLN A 86 -13.61 16.90 19.13
C GLN A 86 -13.67 18.02 18.09
N SER A 87 -12.78 19.03 18.16
CA SER A 87 -12.72 20.13 17.19
C SER A 87 -12.35 19.64 15.79
N GLN A 88 -11.55 18.58 15.68
CA GLN A 88 -11.20 17.94 14.41
C GLN A 88 -12.25 16.95 13.88
N ASN A 89 -13.22 16.55 14.71
CA ASN A 89 -14.12 15.43 14.45
C ASN A 89 -13.36 14.17 13.97
N ASN A 90 -12.20 13.91 14.59
CA ASN A 90 -11.30 12.84 14.21
C ASN A 90 -10.50 12.37 15.44
N ASP A 91 -10.33 11.06 15.57
CA ASP A 91 -9.52 10.47 16.64
C ASP A 91 -8.01 10.71 16.46
N TYR A 92 -7.58 11.05 15.24
CA TYR A 92 -6.17 11.27 14.90
C TYR A 92 -5.81 12.75 14.86
N PHE A 93 -4.69 13.09 15.51
CA PHE A 93 -4.14 14.45 15.48
C PHE A 93 -3.62 14.83 14.10
N LYS A 94 -4.09 15.97 13.58
CA LYS A 94 -3.57 16.57 12.34
C LYS A 94 -2.10 16.97 12.44
N TYR A 95 -1.72 17.63 13.54
CA TYR A 95 -0.37 18.16 13.79
C TYR A 95 0.39 17.32 14.81
N ASN A 96 1.67 17.63 15.00
CA ASN A 96 2.47 17.00 16.04
C ASN A 96 2.05 17.49 17.43
N THR A 97 1.98 16.57 18.39
CA THR A 97 1.67 16.86 19.80
C THR A 97 2.84 16.59 20.74
N ASP A 98 3.97 16.11 20.22
CA ASP A 98 5.15 15.76 21.00
C ASP A 98 6.10 16.96 21.14
N ILE A 99 6.73 17.07 22.31
CA ILE A 99 7.74 18.10 22.60
C ILE A 99 9.02 17.75 21.86
N LEU A 100 9.67 18.75 21.26
CA LEU A 100 11.01 18.59 20.73
C LEU A 100 12.04 18.78 21.86
N GLN A 101 13.04 17.90 21.90
CA GLN A 101 14.16 17.94 22.85
C GLN A 101 15.48 18.10 22.11
N GLU A 102 16.55 18.48 22.82
CA GLU A 102 17.89 18.65 22.24
C GLU A 102 18.43 17.38 21.57
N GLU A 103 18.09 16.20 22.08
CA GLU A 103 18.44 14.91 21.46
C GLU A 103 17.81 14.69 20.07
N HIS A 104 16.84 15.53 19.69
CA HIS A 104 16.22 15.50 18.38
C HIS A 104 16.98 16.31 17.32
N VAL A 105 17.96 17.11 17.74
CA VAL A 105 18.82 17.84 16.80
C VAL A 105 19.62 16.85 15.96
N GLY A 106 19.66 17.07 14.64
CA GLY A 106 20.26 16.17 13.66
C GLY A 106 19.38 14.98 13.24
N ARG A 107 18.20 14.79 13.85
CA ARG A 107 17.28 13.72 13.45
C ARG A 107 16.44 14.12 12.23
N LEU A 108 16.04 13.09 11.49
CA LEU A 108 15.11 13.21 10.38
C LEU A 108 13.68 13.39 10.90
N ALA A 109 12.99 14.38 10.35
CA ALA A 109 11.59 14.65 10.61
C ALA A 109 10.81 14.86 9.31
N LYS A 110 9.49 14.77 9.39
CA LYS A 110 8.59 15.29 8.37
C LYS A 110 8.09 16.64 8.82
N VAL A 111 8.27 17.65 7.99
CA VAL A 111 7.82 19.00 8.28
C VAL A 111 6.79 19.45 7.27
N GLN A 112 5.70 20.05 7.75
CA GLN A 112 4.71 20.63 6.88
C GLN A 112 5.18 21.99 6.37
N TYR A 113 5.23 22.14 5.06
CA TYR A 113 5.54 23.41 4.43
C TYR A 113 4.28 24.26 4.35
N GLN A 114 4.33 25.48 4.89
CA GLN A 114 3.14 26.33 5.07
C GLN A 114 2.53 26.81 3.74
N GLN A 115 3.34 26.96 2.67
CA GLN A 115 2.84 27.50 1.40
C GLN A 115 1.94 26.53 0.64
N ASP A 116 2.22 25.22 0.73
CA ASP A 116 1.48 24.19 -0.02
C ASP A 116 0.79 23.15 0.88
N ASN A 117 0.92 23.29 2.20
CA ASN A 117 0.38 22.41 3.22
C ASN A 117 0.82 20.94 3.07
N LYS A 118 1.94 20.65 2.39
CA LYS A 118 2.46 19.30 2.21
C LYS A 118 3.59 18.99 3.19
N TRP A 119 3.73 17.71 3.49
CA TRP A 119 4.77 17.19 4.37
C TRP A 119 6.00 16.77 3.58
N TYR A 120 7.15 17.34 3.91
CA TYR A 120 8.45 17.06 3.29
C TYR A 120 9.42 16.50 4.33
N HIS A 121 10.44 15.78 3.89
CA HIS A 121 11.51 15.33 4.77
C HIS A 121 12.47 16.50 5.05
N ALA A 122 12.81 16.67 6.32
CA ALA A 122 13.74 17.71 6.76
C ALA A 122 14.61 17.19 7.91
N VAL A 123 15.74 17.85 8.12
CA VAL A 123 16.63 17.62 9.26
C VAL A 123 16.51 18.80 10.22
N ILE A 124 16.41 18.51 11.51
CA ILE A 124 16.40 19.53 12.57
C ILE A 124 17.85 19.99 12.79
N LEU A 125 18.16 21.25 12.54
CA LEU A 125 19.50 21.80 12.73
C LEU A 125 19.70 22.39 14.12
N GLN A 126 18.71 23.13 14.61
CA GLN A 126 18.74 23.77 15.91
C GLN A 126 17.33 23.78 16.51
N LEU A 127 17.26 23.81 17.83
CA LEU A 127 16.00 23.84 18.57
C LEU A 127 16.08 24.91 19.67
N ASP A 128 15.08 25.79 19.70
CA ASP A 128 14.77 26.63 20.86
C ASP A 128 13.74 25.90 21.73
N GLN A 129 14.18 25.37 22.87
CA GLN A 129 13.32 24.66 23.80
C GLN A 129 12.26 25.56 24.45
N HIS A 130 12.54 26.85 24.63
CA HIS A 130 11.65 27.78 25.31
C HIS A 130 10.46 28.13 24.44
N GLN A 131 10.71 28.44 23.16
CA GLN A 131 9.66 28.79 22.21
C GLN A 131 9.11 27.58 21.43
N GLN A 132 9.73 26.40 21.59
CA GLN A 132 9.41 25.20 20.82
C GLN A 132 9.43 25.44 19.30
N GLN A 133 10.42 26.22 18.87
CA GLN A 133 10.73 26.51 17.47
C GLN A 133 12.02 25.82 17.07
N ALA A 134 12.06 25.30 15.85
CA ALA A 134 13.19 24.58 15.31
C ALA A 134 13.61 25.17 13.97
N ASP A 135 14.92 25.32 13.79
CA ASP A 135 15.50 25.61 12.48
C ASP A 135 15.64 24.29 11.74
N ILE A 136 14.96 24.20 10.61
CA ILE A 136 14.88 22.98 9.82
C ILE A 136 15.46 23.21 8.43
N GLN A 137 16.11 22.19 7.90
CA GLN A 137 16.57 22.16 6.52
C GLN A 137 15.83 21.06 5.76
N PHE A 138 15.06 21.45 4.74
CA PHE A 138 14.38 20.49 3.88
C PHE A 138 15.39 19.74 3.01
N ILE A 139 15.24 18.42 2.92
CA ILE A 139 16.13 17.62 2.06
C ILE A 139 15.77 17.88 0.60
N GLY A 140 16.78 18.19 -0.22
CA GLY A 140 16.62 18.64 -1.60
C GLY A 140 16.60 20.16 -1.77
N TYR A 141 16.54 20.92 -0.68
CA TYR A 141 16.57 22.37 -0.69
C TYR A 141 17.67 22.89 0.25
N LYS A 142 18.26 24.04 -0.09
CA LYS A 142 19.31 24.64 0.73
C LYS A 142 18.78 25.59 1.80
N ASP A 143 17.50 25.93 1.71
CA ASP A 143 16.88 26.91 2.58
C ASP A 143 16.66 26.33 3.97
N ILE A 144 16.97 27.16 4.97
CA ILE A 144 16.71 26.90 6.38
C ILE A 144 15.48 27.71 6.76
N LEU A 145 14.51 27.05 7.38
CA LEU A 145 13.27 27.68 7.82
C LEU A 145 13.12 27.51 9.33
N ASN A 146 12.71 28.57 10.01
CA ASN A 146 12.29 28.48 11.41
C ASN A 146 10.81 28.09 11.47
N VAL A 147 10.51 26.97 12.11
CA VAL A 147 9.14 26.43 12.22
C VAL A 147 8.81 26.06 13.66
N HIS A 148 7.54 26.19 14.04
CA HIS A 148 7.07 25.69 15.33
C HIS A 148 6.98 24.16 15.32
N SER A 149 7.26 23.54 16.47
CA SER A 149 7.22 22.09 16.69
C SER A 149 5.91 21.38 16.29
N ILE A 150 4.77 22.08 16.24
CA ILE A 150 3.48 21.54 15.75
C ILE A 150 3.59 21.04 14.31
N TYR A 151 4.41 21.69 13.49
CA TYR A 151 4.58 21.34 12.08
C TYR A 151 5.66 20.29 11.88
N VAL A 152 6.29 19.78 12.95
CA VAL A 152 7.43 18.86 12.88
C VAL A 152 7.02 17.50 13.43
N LYS A 153 6.92 16.49 12.58
CA LYS A 153 6.66 15.10 12.96
C LYS A 153 7.96 14.31 12.95
N LEU A 154 8.43 13.92 14.14
CA LEU A 154 9.63 13.11 14.27
C LEU A 154 9.44 11.72 13.65
N MET A 155 10.45 11.26 12.92
CA MET A 155 10.47 9.89 12.40
C MET A 155 11.01 8.94 13.48
N LYS A 156 10.41 7.75 13.58
CA LYS A 156 10.89 6.70 14.46
C LYS A 156 12.34 6.34 14.08
N LYS A 157 13.24 6.35 15.06
CA LYS A 157 14.62 5.92 14.85
C LYS A 157 14.61 4.43 14.46
N PRO A 158 15.15 4.05 13.30
CA PRO A 158 15.23 2.66 12.91
C PRO A 158 16.25 1.92 13.80
N ASP A 159 16.03 0.62 14.00
CA ASP A 159 16.93 -0.20 14.80
C ASP A 159 18.16 -0.58 13.96
N TYR A 160 19.35 -0.35 14.50
CA TYR A 160 20.65 -0.57 13.85
C TYR A 160 20.88 -2.05 13.49
N THR A 161 20.24 -2.97 14.22
CA THR A 161 20.39 -4.43 14.00
C THR A 161 20.01 -4.87 12.58
N TYR A 162 19.06 -4.15 11.96
CA TYR A 162 18.59 -4.43 10.60
C TYR A 162 19.48 -3.83 9.50
N PHE A 163 20.49 -3.01 9.84
CA PHE A 163 21.30 -2.26 8.88
C PHE A 163 22.77 -2.67 8.99
N GLN A 164 23.08 -3.87 8.52
CA GLN A 164 24.45 -4.39 8.43
C GLN A 164 25.02 -4.21 7.02
N GLU A 165 26.34 -4.33 6.88
CA GLU A 165 27.02 -4.29 5.58
C GLU A 165 26.42 -5.31 4.61
N GLY A 166 26.20 -4.91 3.36
CA GLY A 166 25.54 -5.71 2.32
C GLY A 166 24.01 -5.71 2.37
N THR A 167 23.38 -5.10 3.39
CA THR A 167 21.91 -5.10 3.50
C THR A 167 21.26 -4.17 2.48
N GLN A 168 20.23 -4.68 1.80
CA GLN A 168 19.36 -3.89 0.92
C GLN A 168 18.36 -3.07 1.74
N CYS A 169 18.41 -1.76 1.59
CA CYS A 169 17.55 -0.81 2.29
C CYS A 169 17.08 0.29 1.34
N GLU A 170 16.32 1.25 1.85
CA GLU A 170 16.00 2.48 1.14
C GLU A 170 16.56 3.67 1.93
N CYS A 171 17.27 4.57 1.25
CA CYS A 171 17.85 5.77 1.85
C CYS A 171 17.24 7.01 1.23
N ILE A 172 17.01 8.06 2.02
CA ILE A 172 16.69 9.38 1.48
C ILE A 172 17.90 9.88 0.69
N TYR A 173 17.66 10.34 -0.53
CA TYR A 173 18.68 10.98 -1.37
C TYR A 173 18.67 12.50 -1.15
N SER A 174 19.85 13.08 -0.98
CA SER A 174 20.00 14.49 -0.59
C SER A 174 19.47 15.48 -1.62
N ASP A 175 19.53 15.16 -2.92
CA ASP A 175 19.10 16.11 -3.98
C ASP A 175 17.57 16.24 -4.10
N ASP A 176 16.80 15.16 -3.85
CA ASP A 176 15.36 15.15 -4.11
C ASP A 176 14.50 14.89 -2.87
N GLY A 177 15.11 14.56 -1.74
CA GLY A 177 14.42 14.27 -0.48
C GLY A 177 13.52 13.04 -0.55
N ARG A 178 13.72 12.15 -1.54
CA ARG A 178 12.95 10.92 -1.72
C ARG A 178 13.78 9.70 -1.33
N TYR A 179 13.07 8.64 -0.95
CA TYR A 179 13.71 7.36 -0.66
C TYR A 179 13.99 6.59 -1.94
N HIS A 180 15.25 6.18 -2.11
CA HIS A 180 15.71 5.35 -3.21
C HIS A 180 16.29 4.04 -2.70
N PRO A 181 16.16 2.94 -3.46
CA PRO A 181 16.75 1.66 -3.10
C PRO A 181 18.28 1.75 -3.15
N CYS A 182 18.93 1.23 -2.12
CA CYS A 182 20.37 1.24 -1.97
C CYS A 182 20.86 0.02 -1.18
N VAL A 183 22.17 -0.21 -1.24
CA VAL A 183 22.87 -1.24 -0.47
C VAL A 183 23.84 -0.55 0.48
N ILE A 184 23.86 -0.99 1.74
CA ILE A 184 24.88 -0.55 2.70
C ILE A 184 26.20 -1.15 2.27
N GLU A 185 27.15 -0.32 1.90
CA GLU A 185 28.50 -0.78 1.53
C GLU A 185 29.37 -0.96 2.76
N LYS A 186 29.32 0.02 3.67
CA LYS A 186 30.14 0.04 4.88
C LYS A 186 29.42 0.71 6.05
N VAL A 187 29.55 0.13 7.24
CA VAL A 187 29.12 0.77 8.48
C VAL A 187 30.32 1.48 9.10
N LEU A 188 30.17 2.77 9.42
CA LEU A 188 31.20 3.58 10.08
C LEU A 188 30.89 3.71 11.57
N ASP A 189 31.91 4.02 12.36
CA ASP A 189 31.75 4.39 13.76
C ASP A 189 30.93 5.70 13.87
N ASN A 190 30.08 5.81 14.90
CA ASN A 190 29.15 6.93 15.17
C ASN A 190 27.83 6.95 14.36
N GLU A 191 27.18 5.80 14.14
CA GLU A 191 25.86 5.69 13.47
C GLU A 191 25.82 6.26 12.04
N LYS A 192 26.98 6.28 11.36
CA LYS A 192 27.10 6.72 9.96
C LYS A 192 27.27 5.51 9.05
N TYR A 193 26.71 5.60 7.86
CA TYR A 193 26.65 4.53 6.89
C TYR A 193 27.07 5.07 5.52
N ILE A 194 27.83 4.27 4.78
CA ILE A 194 28.09 4.53 3.37
C ILE A 194 27.11 3.68 2.57
N VAL A 195 26.22 4.33 1.83
CA VAL A 195 25.24 3.67 0.98
C VAL A 195 25.60 3.85 -0.49
N LYS A 196 25.42 2.78 -1.29
CA LYS A 196 25.49 2.82 -2.75
C LYS A 196 24.08 2.67 -3.31
N TYR A 197 23.62 3.65 -4.09
CA TYR A 197 22.29 3.60 -4.70
C TYR A 197 22.23 2.60 -5.87
N ASP A 198 21.14 1.85 -6.03
CA ASP A 198 21.07 0.77 -7.04
C ASP A 198 21.14 1.29 -8.48
N LYS A 199 20.56 2.48 -8.73
CA LYS A 199 20.44 3.05 -10.08
C LYS A 199 21.57 4.00 -10.46
N LYS A 200 22.35 4.43 -9.48
CA LYS A 200 23.39 5.44 -9.65
C LYS A 200 24.60 4.94 -8.88
N GLU A 201 25.78 4.88 -9.48
CA GLU A 201 27.02 4.54 -8.76
C GLU A 201 27.51 5.65 -7.81
N ILE A 202 26.57 6.42 -7.28
CA ILE A 202 26.80 7.47 -6.29
C ILE A 202 26.83 6.79 -4.92
N LYS A 203 27.86 7.12 -4.16
CA LYS A 203 28.01 6.74 -2.76
C LYS A 203 27.77 7.97 -1.91
N GLU A 204 27.00 7.80 -0.85
CA GLU A 204 26.68 8.90 0.06
C GLU A 204 26.87 8.45 1.51
N GLN A 205 27.38 9.36 2.34
CA GLN A 205 27.50 9.15 3.77
C GLN A 205 26.23 9.67 4.45
N VAL A 206 25.51 8.77 5.11
CA VAL A 206 24.19 9.05 5.68
C VAL A 206 24.13 8.57 7.14
N THR A 207 23.25 9.15 7.94
CA THR A 207 23.00 8.69 9.31
C THR A 207 21.90 7.64 9.34
N LEU A 208 21.84 6.84 10.42
CA LEU A 208 20.82 5.82 10.62
C LEU A 208 19.38 6.31 10.37
N CYS A 209 19.07 7.56 10.75
CA CYS A 209 17.74 8.14 10.57
C CYS A 209 17.33 8.34 9.10
N HIS A 210 18.27 8.35 8.15
CA HIS A 210 17.99 8.48 6.72
C HIS A 210 17.66 7.13 6.06
N LEU A 211 17.91 6.03 6.77
CA LEU A 211 17.68 4.67 6.29
C LEU A 211 16.29 4.17 6.69
N ARG A 212 15.72 3.30 5.87
CA ARG A 212 14.57 2.49 6.21
C ARG A 212 14.66 1.11 5.57
N GLU A 213 13.99 0.13 6.15
CA GLU A 213 13.88 -1.19 5.56
C GLU A 213 13.23 -1.12 4.17
N SER A 214 13.74 -1.92 3.23
CA SER A 214 13.12 -2.02 1.91
C SER A 214 11.74 -2.65 2.01
N LYS A 215 10.74 -2.07 1.32
CA LYS A 215 9.39 -2.65 1.22
C LYS A 215 9.36 -4.08 0.68
N LYS A 216 10.42 -4.51 -0.01
CA LYS A 216 10.56 -5.89 -0.49
C LYS A 216 10.75 -6.88 0.68
N ASN A 217 11.38 -6.45 1.78
CA ASN A 217 11.60 -7.29 2.96
C ASN A 217 10.34 -7.36 3.84
N THR A 218 9.60 -6.25 3.99
CA THR A 218 8.37 -6.22 4.82
C THR A 218 7.27 -7.14 4.30
N ASN A 219 7.21 -7.37 2.98
CA ASN A 219 6.24 -8.28 2.36
C ASN A 219 6.57 -9.78 2.55
N GLN A 220 7.71 -10.13 3.14
CA GLN A 220 8.01 -11.54 3.45
C GLN A 220 7.20 -12.06 4.65
N GLY A 221 6.76 -11.17 5.55
CA GLY A 221 5.89 -11.51 6.69
C GLY A 221 4.43 -11.75 6.30
N GLN A 222 3.95 -11.11 5.23
CA GLN A 222 2.72 -11.52 4.56
C GLN A 222 3.08 -12.59 3.54
N LYS A 223 3.29 -13.84 3.99
CA LYS A 223 3.33 -14.99 3.08
C LYS A 223 2.12 -14.87 2.16
N LYS A 224 2.32 -14.47 0.90
CA LYS A 224 1.34 -14.72 -0.16
C LYS A 224 1.04 -16.20 -0.01
N ARG A 225 -0.21 -16.55 0.31
CA ARG A 225 -0.62 -17.94 0.48
C ARG A 225 -0.03 -18.70 -0.70
N THR A 226 0.86 -19.64 -0.41
CA THR A 226 1.56 -20.38 -1.45
C THR A 226 0.49 -21.14 -2.24
N PHE A 227 0.77 -21.38 -3.51
CA PHE A 227 -0.22 -21.88 -4.47
C PHE A 227 -0.80 -23.25 -4.09
N GLU A 228 -0.13 -24.02 -3.21
CA GLU A 228 -0.65 -25.25 -2.60
C GLU A 228 -1.79 -25.03 -1.59
N ASP A 229 -1.85 -23.88 -0.90
CA ASP A 229 -2.87 -23.56 0.11
C ASP A 229 -4.23 -23.14 -0.49
N LEU A 230 -4.34 -23.02 -1.81
CA LEU A 230 -5.57 -22.64 -2.50
C LEU A 230 -6.51 -23.83 -2.80
N THR A 231 -6.21 -25.04 -2.31
CA THR A 231 -7.03 -26.22 -2.56
C THR A 231 -8.32 -26.25 -1.74
N GLU A 232 -8.34 -25.65 -0.55
CA GLU A 232 -9.52 -25.64 0.33
C GLU A 232 -9.68 -24.31 1.08
N PHE A 233 -10.90 -23.74 1.07
CA PHE A 233 -11.22 -22.54 1.82
C PHE A 233 -11.45 -22.88 3.31
N LYS A 234 -10.44 -22.61 4.15
CA LYS A 234 -10.57 -22.71 5.62
C LYS A 234 -10.86 -21.35 6.24
N VAL A 235 -11.96 -21.25 7.00
CA VAL A 235 -12.31 -20.03 7.75
C VAL A 235 -11.37 -19.89 8.95
N PRO A 236 -10.69 -18.75 9.14
CA PRO A 236 -9.85 -18.52 10.30
C PRO A 236 -10.63 -18.68 11.61
N GLU A 237 -9.99 -19.29 12.62
CA GLU A 237 -10.59 -19.56 13.93
C GLU A 237 -11.19 -18.31 14.59
N ASN A 238 -10.48 -17.19 14.51
CA ASN A 238 -10.88 -15.89 15.06
C ASN A 238 -12.15 -15.31 14.40
N LEU A 239 -12.55 -15.82 13.23
CA LEU A 239 -13.75 -15.40 12.50
C LEU A 239 -14.87 -16.43 12.58
N LYS A 240 -14.68 -17.57 13.28
CA LYS A 240 -15.77 -18.50 13.56
C LYS A 240 -16.82 -17.79 14.43
N ILE A 241 -18.08 -17.92 14.05
CA ILE A 241 -19.21 -17.34 14.77
C ILE A 241 -19.50 -18.25 15.95
N LEU A 242 -19.36 -17.74 17.17
CA LEU A 242 -19.69 -18.46 18.38
C LEU A 242 -21.16 -18.21 18.75
N PRO A 243 -21.83 -19.18 19.40
CA PRO A 243 -23.23 -19.01 19.82
C PRO A 243 -23.40 -17.82 20.78
N ASN A 244 -22.38 -17.54 21.59
CA ASN A 244 -22.35 -16.47 22.61
C ASN A 244 -22.08 -15.04 22.04
N ASP A 245 -21.85 -14.88 20.73
CA ASP A 245 -21.53 -13.57 20.14
C ASP A 245 -22.77 -12.65 20.03
N ASN A 246 -22.57 -11.33 20.21
CA ASN A 246 -23.60 -10.30 20.00
C ASN A 246 -23.97 -10.16 18.50
N GLU A 247 -25.18 -9.72 18.16
CA GLU A 247 -25.67 -9.58 16.78
C GLU A 247 -24.78 -8.69 15.90
N LYS A 248 -24.26 -7.58 16.46
CA LYS A 248 -23.31 -6.70 15.77
C LYS A 248 -21.97 -7.40 15.46
N GLN A 249 -21.48 -8.24 16.36
CA GLN A 249 -20.25 -9.01 16.14
C GLN A 249 -20.47 -10.14 15.13
N LYS A 250 -21.65 -10.78 15.18
CA LYS A 250 -22.09 -11.80 14.21
C LYS A 250 -22.15 -11.22 12.79
N SER A 251 -22.72 -10.04 12.59
CA SER A 251 -22.79 -9.41 11.26
C SER A 251 -21.40 -9.00 10.74
N GLN A 252 -20.54 -8.44 11.58
CA GLN A 252 -19.16 -8.12 11.22
C GLN A 252 -18.35 -9.36 10.82
N LYS A 253 -18.44 -10.45 11.62
CA LYS A 253 -17.79 -11.74 11.28
C LYS A 253 -18.34 -12.31 9.97
N LYS A 254 -19.66 -12.30 9.76
CA LYS A 254 -20.29 -12.74 8.48
C LYS A 254 -19.77 -11.95 7.27
N ASN A 255 -19.68 -10.62 7.39
CA ASN A 255 -19.16 -9.77 6.31
C ASN A 255 -17.70 -10.07 5.99
N LYS A 256 -16.85 -10.26 7.03
CA LYS A 256 -15.44 -10.64 6.86
C LYS A 256 -15.29 -12.02 6.21
N ILE A 257 -16.10 -13.01 6.60
CA ILE A 257 -16.10 -14.34 5.97
C ILE A 257 -16.52 -14.24 4.50
N LYS A 258 -17.55 -13.44 4.19
CA LYS A 258 -18.01 -13.23 2.80
C LYS A 258 -16.91 -12.61 1.93
N ALA A 259 -16.23 -11.59 2.44
CA ALA A 259 -15.08 -10.97 1.75
C ALA A 259 -13.95 -11.97 1.51
N LEU A 260 -13.60 -12.78 2.51
CA LEU A 260 -12.58 -13.83 2.37
C LEU A 260 -12.96 -14.89 1.34
N LYS A 261 -14.23 -15.33 1.30
CA LYS A 261 -14.73 -16.27 0.28
C LYS A 261 -14.64 -15.66 -1.13
N GLN A 262 -14.97 -14.38 -1.26
CA GLN A 262 -14.88 -13.67 -2.54
C GLN A 262 -13.42 -13.56 -3.02
N GLN A 263 -12.50 -13.19 -2.14
CA GLN A 263 -11.07 -13.14 -2.44
C GLN A 263 -10.53 -14.52 -2.85
N PHE A 264 -10.92 -15.58 -2.15
CA PHE A 264 -10.54 -16.94 -2.50
C PHE A 264 -11.05 -17.33 -3.89
N LYS A 265 -12.34 -17.08 -4.19
CA LYS A 265 -12.91 -17.34 -5.52
C LYS A 265 -12.18 -16.58 -6.63
N GLN A 266 -11.83 -15.31 -6.38
CA GLN A 266 -11.09 -14.50 -7.33
C GLN A 266 -9.68 -15.04 -7.57
N ALA A 267 -8.99 -15.46 -6.51
CA ALA A 267 -7.66 -16.04 -6.62
C ALA A 267 -7.65 -17.38 -7.38
N VAL A 268 -8.69 -18.21 -7.22
CA VAL A 268 -8.86 -19.45 -8.01
C VAL A 268 -9.06 -19.13 -9.50
N LEU A 269 -9.89 -18.15 -9.84
CA LEU A 269 -10.10 -17.72 -11.23
C LEU A 269 -8.83 -17.14 -11.86
N GLU A 270 -8.09 -16.33 -11.12
CA GLU A 270 -6.82 -15.76 -11.58
C GLU A 270 -5.76 -16.86 -11.82
N LYS A 271 -5.70 -17.86 -10.94
CA LYS A 271 -4.87 -19.06 -11.11
C LYS A 271 -5.19 -19.79 -12.40
N GLU A 272 -6.46 -20.08 -12.66
CA GLU A 272 -6.87 -20.76 -13.91
C GLU A 272 -6.53 -19.94 -15.15
N ALA A 273 -6.69 -18.62 -15.09
CA ALA A 273 -6.30 -17.71 -16.17
C ALA A 273 -4.79 -17.71 -16.41
N GLN A 274 -3.99 -17.68 -15.35
CA GLN A 274 -2.53 -17.71 -15.42
C GLN A 274 -2.02 -19.05 -15.95
N GLU A 275 -2.62 -20.18 -15.53
CA GLU A 275 -2.30 -21.51 -16.09
C GLU A 275 -2.61 -21.59 -17.58
N LYS A 276 -3.75 -21.04 -18.02
CA LYS A 276 -4.08 -20.95 -19.46
C LYS A 276 -3.07 -20.08 -20.21
N GLN A 277 -2.67 -18.94 -19.64
CA GLN A 277 -1.67 -18.05 -20.24
C GLN A 277 -0.30 -18.74 -20.34
N ASN A 278 0.13 -19.45 -19.30
CA ASN A 278 1.39 -20.19 -19.29
C ASN A 278 1.37 -21.34 -20.31
N LYS A 279 0.27 -22.10 -20.40
CA LYS A 279 0.08 -23.13 -21.44
C LYS A 279 0.17 -22.52 -22.84
N TRP A 280 -0.46 -21.37 -23.08
CA TRP A 280 -0.40 -20.68 -24.36
C TRP A 280 1.01 -20.16 -24.69
N ASN A 281 1.71 -19.59 -23.71
CA ASN A 281 3.09 -19.15 -23.87
C ASN A 281 4.03 -20.33 -24.18
N ASN A 282 3.82 -21.48 -23.55
CA ASN A 282 4.59 -22.70 -23.83
C ASN A 282 4.29 -23.24 -25.23
N PHE A 283 3.02 -23.24 -25.65
CA PHE A 283 2.64 -23.60 -27.02
C PHE A 283 3.29 -22.66 -28.06
N LYS A 284 3.32 -21.35 -27.79
CA LYS A 284 3.98 -20.35 -28.65
C LYS A 284 5.50 -20.58 -28.74
N LYS A 285 6.15 -20.97 -27.65
CA LYS A 285 7.58 -21.31 -27.62
C LYS A 285 7.88 -22.59 -28.41
N GLN A 286 7.04 -23.61 -28.32
CA GLN A 286 7.18 -24.84 -29.11
C GLN A 286 7.05 -24.59 -30.63
N LYS A 287 6.19 -23.65 -31.06
CA LYS A 287 6.05 -23.29 -32.48
C LYS A 287 7.29 -22.64 -33.11
N LYS A 288 8.21 -22.08 -32.34
CA LYS A 288 9.43 -21.43 -32.87
C LYS A 288 10.58 -22.40 -33.19
N GLN A 289 10.51 -23.67 -32.78
CA GLN A 289 11.58 -24.64 -33.04
C GLN A 289 11.42 -25.43 -34.35
N ASN A 290 10.27 -25.37 -35.02
CA ASN A 290 10.06 -26.01 -36.32
C ASN A 290 9.83 -24.94 -37.41
N ASN A 291 10.90 -24.31 -37.88
CA ASN A 291 10.87 -23.39 -39.03
C ASN A 291 10.74 -24.10 -40.39
N ASN A 292 10.60 -25.43 -40.43
CA ASN A 292 10.27 -26.13 -41.67
C ASN A 292 8.75 -26.13 -41.86
N SER A 293 8.32 -25.40 -42.89
CA SER A 293 6.94 -25.38 -43.37
C SER A 293 6.39 -26.80 -43.52
N ILE A 294 5.15 -27.05 -43.09
CA ILE A 294 4.40 -28.30 -43.36
C ILE A 294 4.27 -28.57 -44.88
N PHE A 295 4.53 -27.54 -45.70
CA PHE A 295 4.57 -27.60 -47.16
C PHE A 295 5.99 -27.34 -47.72
N SER A 296 7.03 -27.75 -47.00
CA SER A 296 8.42 -27.66 -47.45
C SER A 296 8.62 -28.43 -48.77
N THR A 297 8.93 -27.72 -49.84
CA THR A 297 9.38 -28.30 -51.12
C THR A 297 10.90 -28.40 -51.11
N THR A 298 11.46 -29.49 -51.64
CA THR A 298 12.91 -29.59 -51.85
C THR A 298 13.27 -28.88 -53.15
N ASP A 299 14.38 -28.14 -53.20
CA ASP A 299 14.77 -27.23 -54.31
C ASP A 299 15.17 -27.93 -55.63
N ARG A 300 14.77 -29.18 -55.87
CA ARG A 300 14.98 -29.85 -57.16
C ARG A 300 13.82 -29.53 -58.11
N VAL A 301 14.15 -29.17 -59.35
CA VAL A 301 13.17 -28.91 -60.42
C VAL A 301 12.40 -30.21 -60.70
N GLY A 302 11.18 -30.30 -60.17
CA GLY A 302 10.30 -31.48 -60.23
C GLY A 302 9.70 -31.95 -58.89
N SER A 303 9.99 -31.27 -57.76
CA SER A 303 9.57 -31.70 -56.43
C SER A 303 8.06 -31.55 -56.16
N LYS A 304 7.48 -32.59 -55.53
CA LYS A 304 6.06 -32.68 -55.17
C LYS A 304 5.80 -32.10 -53.77
N VAL A 305 4.65 -31.45 -53.59
CA VAL A 305 4.19 -30.96 -52.29
C VAL A 305 3.53 -32.10 -51.51
N GLY A 306 4.04 -32.41 -50.32
CA GLY A 306 3.47 -33.40 -49.41
C GLY A 306 3.38 -32.87 -47.98
N VAL A 307 2.30 -33.21 -47.28
CA VAL A 307 2.14 -32.89 -45.86
C VAL A 307 2.95 -33.92 -45.06
N MET A 308 4.15 -33.53 -44.63
CA MET A 308 4.96 -34.39 -43.76
C MET A 308 4.26 -34.54 -42.39
N ASN A 309 4.41 -35.71 -41.78
CA ASN A 309 3.86 -36.14 -40.48
C ASN A 309 2.41 -36.68 -40.43
N SER A 310 1.76 -36.93 -41.58
CA SER A 310 0.41 -37.54 -41.61
C SER A 310 0.39 -39.07 -41.73
N GLY A 311 1.56 -39.73 -41.82
CA GLY A 311 1.66 -41.18 -41.98
C GLY A 311 1.18 -41.73 -43.34
N LYS A 312 0.64 -40.89 -44.24
CA LYS A 312 0.31 -41.26 -45.62
C LYS A 312 1.48 -40.95 -46.54
N GLY A 313 1.91 -41.95 -47.32
CA GLY A 313 2.95 -41.81 -48.34
C GLY A 313 2.57 -40.79 -49.42
N MET A 314 3.59 -40.16 -50.02
CA MET A 314 3.42 -39.16 -51.09
C MET A 314 2.59 -39.73 -52.24
N THR A 315 1.53 -39.03 -52.65
CA THR A 315 0.70 -39.48 -53.78
C THR A 315 1.44 -39.31 -55.10
N GLY A 316 1.42 -40.36 -55.93
CA GLY A 316 1.93 -40.31 -57.29
C GLY A 316 1.08 -39.40 -58.18
N PHE A 317 1.71 -38.70 -59.12
CA PHE A 317 0.98 -38.06 -60.21
C PHE A 317 0.43 -39.18 -61.10
N GLY A 318 -0.81 -39.58 -60.86
CA GLY A 318 -1.56 -40.35 -61.85
C GLY A 318 -1.83 -39.43 -63.03
N ILE A 319 -1.36 -39.82 -64.22
CA ILE A 319 -1.84 -39.24 -65.47
C ILE A 319 -3.36 -39.43 -65.43
N LYS A 320 -4.11 -38.34 -65.31
CA LYS A 320 -5.56 -38.40 -65.45
C LYS A 320 -5.83 -38.77 -66.90
N ASP A 321 -6.18 -40.02 -67.14
CA ASP A 321 -6.89 -40.37 -68.35
C ASP A 321 -8.13 -39.48 -68.40
N ARG A 322 -8.19 -38.70 -69.46
CA ARG A 322 -9.27 -37.76 -69.73
C ARG A 322 -10.51 -38.63 -69.97
N LEU A 323 -11.34 -38.82 -68.94
CA LEU A 323 -12.64 -39.46 -69.08
C LEU A 323 -13.36 -38.72 -70.22
N LYS A 324 -13.56 -39.39 -71.35
CA LYS A 324 -14.49 -38.92 -72.37
C LYS A 324 -15.87 -39.01 -71.72
N LEU A 325 -16.45 -37.87 -71.35
CA LEU A 325 -17.88 -37.81 -71.11
C LEU A 325 -18.55 -38.13 -72.45
N GLU A 326 -19.17 -39.30 -72.55
CA GLU A 326 -20.20 -39.49 -73.56
C GLU A 326 -21.41 -38.62 -73.16
N ASP A 327 -21.92 -37.93 -74.16
CA ASP A 327 -22.94 -36.90 -74.05
C ASP A 327 -24.30 -37.56 -73.79
N ASN A 328 -24.67 -37.70 -72.51
CA ASN A 328 -25.97 -38.25 -72.09
C ASN A 328 -27.10 -37.22 -72.18
N SER A 329 -27.21 -36.52 -73.31
CA SER A 329 -28.25 -35.51 -73.56
C SER A 329 -29.64 -36.11 -73.88
N HIS A 330 -29.81 -37.43 -73.80
CA HIS A 330 -31.06 -38.10 -74.20
C HIS A 330 -31.98 -38.60 -73.08
N LEU A 331 -31.64 -38.41 -71.80
CA LEU A 331 -32.39 -38.99 -70.67
C LEU A 331 -33.21 -38.00 -69.82
N SER A 332 -33.42 -36.76 -70.28
CA SER A 332 -34.32 -35.81 -69.60
C SER A 332 -35.65 -35.59 -70.34
N ARG A 333 -36.30 -36.67 -70.77
CA ARG A 333 -37.74 -36.67 -71.03
C ARG A 333 -38.37 -37.90 -70.39
N GLN A 334 -39.25 -37.64 -69.42
CA GLN A 334 -40.10 -38.61 -68.68
C GLN A 334 -39.27 -39.43 -67.66
N PHE A 335 -39.23 -39.09 -66.38
CA PHE A 335 -40.34 -39.04 -65.42
C PHE A 335 -39.99 -38.21 -64.19
#